data_AF-A0A8R2NS44-F1
#
_entry.id   AF-A0A8R2NS44-F1
#
_cell.length_a   1.000
_cell.length_b   1.000
_cell.length_c   1.000
_cell.angle_alpha   90.00
_cell.angle_beta   90.00
_cell.angle_gamma   90.00
#
_symmetry.space_group_name_H-M   'P 1'
#
loop_
_entity.id
_entity.type
_entity.pdbx_description
1 polymer ?
#
loop_
_entity_poly.entity_id
_entity_poly.type
_entity_poly.pdbx_seq_one_letter_code
_entity_poly.pdbx_strand_id
1 'polypeptide(L)'
;MNFVKYINNVLQLFTHRSSKPENNIDRRLLSDFCDEDPLSMDSSIDNYTGDWDSLKKFMIRVSQPCHEMIVSCLWANNPKVCSEIFNPSLTDEGICCSFNKVKPDYIFRNPKDLSDLNVTFPNPSANWTPENGYPPNTPAEYTPWRPWGAGNHLGLTLVLDAEIEEYYCSSEVSYGFKVIL
;
A
#
# COMPACT_ATOMS: atom_id res chain seq x y z
N MET A 1 11.18 0.19 7.74
CA MET A 1 10.15 1.17 8.10
C MET A 1 9.00 0.91 7.13
N ASN A 2 8.02 0.10 7.53
CA ASN A 2 6.93 -0.27 6.62
C ASN A 2 5.86 0.79 6.77
N PHE A 3 5.54 1.53 5.70
CA PHE A 3 4.44 2.48 5.76
C PHE A 3 3.26 1.78 5.16
N VAL A 4 2.19 1.88 5.93
CA VAL A 4 1.04 1.06 5.72
C VAL A 4 -0.11 2.02 5.79
N LYS A 5 -0.67 2.34 4.62
CA LYS A 5 -2.04 2.83 4.58
C LYS A 5 -2.86 1.68 5.13
N TYR A 6 -3.30 1.85 6.35
CA TYR A 6 -4.34 1.05 6.94
C TYR A 6 -5.55 1.95 6.93
N ILE A 7 -6.23 1.99 5.79
CA ILE A 7 -7.67 2.16 5.77
C ILE A 7 -8.17 1.38 4.56
N ASN A 8 -8.91 0.34 4.88
CA ASN A 8 -9.61 -0.52 3.96
C ASN A 8 -10.79 0.28 3.36
N ASN A 9 -10.53 1.14 2.37
CA ASN A 9 -11.59 1.89 1.70
C ASN A 9 -11.81 1.39 0.30
N VAL A 10 -13.08 1.16 -0.03
CA VAL A 10 -13.49 1.06 -1.41
C VAL A 10 -13.65 2.47 -1.96
N LEU A 11 -12.97 2.77 -3.07
CA LEU A 11 -13.14 4.07 -3.73
C LEU A 11 -14.50 4.15 -4.47
N GLN A 12 -15.22 5.27 -4.37
CA GLN A 12 -16.50 5.54 -5.06
C GLN A 12 -16.34 5.48 -6.57
N LEU A 13 -15.17 5.85 -7.09
CA LEU A 13 -14.74 5.60 -8.47
C LEU A 13 -14.93 4.15 -8.93
N PHE A 14 -15.12 3.13 -8.08
CA PHE A 14 -15.61 1.81 -8.53
C PHE A 14 -17.00 1.82 -9.16
N THR A 15 -17.79 2.84 -8.89
CA THR A 15 -19.11 3.01 -9.49
C THR A 15 -19.07 3.89 -10.76
N HIS A 16 -18.06 4.76 -10.91
CA HIS A 16 -17.99 5.79 -11.96
C HIS A 16 -16.74 5.76 -12.89
N ARG A 17 -15.59 5.22 -12.45
CA ARG A 17 -14.34 5.02 -13.23
C ARG A 17 -14.50 3.79 -14.13
N SER A 18 -15.33 3.90 -15.17
CA SER A 18 -15.46 2.97 -16.31
C SER A 18 -15.70 1.48 -16.06
N SER A 19 -16.08 1.06 -14.85
CA SER A 19 -16.73 -0.24 -14.68
C SER A 19 -17.60 -0.20 -13.43
N LYS A 20 -18.94 -0.08 -13.59
CA LYS A 20 -19.83 -0.78 -12.64
C LYS A 20 -19.24 -2.18 -12.47
N PRO A 21 -19.20 -2.78 -11.27
CA PRO A 21 -18.68 -4.14 -11.14
C PRO A 21 -19.41 -5.03 -12.16
N GLU A 22 -18.73 -5.32 -13.28
CA GLU A 22 -19.32 -6.05 -14.41
C GLU A 22 -19.50 -7.51 -14.02
N ASN A 23 -18.78 -7.93 -12.98
CA ASN A 23 -18.75 -9.27 -12.45
C ASN A 23 -19.54 -9.36 -11.14
N ASN A 24 -20.43 -10.35 -11.04
CA ASN A 24 -21.19 -10.64 -9.83
C ASN A 24 -20.28 -10.94 -8.62
N ILE A 25 -19.06 -11.44 -8.86
CA ILE A 25 -18.05 -11.65 -7.82
C ILE A 25 -17.58 -10.32 -7.22
N ASP A 26 -17.32 -9.28 -8.02
CA ASP A 26 -16.89 -7.98 -7.50
C ASP A 26 -18.00 -7.31 -6.68
N ARG A 27 -19.27 -7.47 -7.10
CA ARG A 27 -20.43 -7.01 -6.33
C ARG A 27 -20.53 -7.73 -5.00
N ARG A 28 -20.32 -9.05 -5.00
CA ARG A 28 -20.34 -9.86 -3.79
C ARG A 28 -19.25 -9.43 -2.81
N LEU A 29 -18.01 -9.34 -3.29
CA LEU A 29 -16.86 -8.92 -2.50
C LEU A 29 -17.05 -7.50 -1.93
N LEU A 30 -17.62 -6.59 -2.70
CA LEU A 30 -17.95 -5.25 -2.23
C LEU A 30 -18.97 -5.27 -1.08
N SER A 31 -20.05 -6.03 -1.26
CA SER A 31 -21.12 -6.14 -0.25
C SER A 31 -20.61 -6.80 1.04
N ASP A 32 -19.83 -7.89 0.92
CA ASP A 32 -19.19 -8.58 2.06
C ASP A 32 -18.18 -7.67 2.78
N PHE A 33 -17.55 -6.71 2.09
CA PHE A 33 -16.56 -5.80 2.67
C PHE A 33 -17.19 -4.58 3.36
N CYS A 34 -18.31 -4.08 2.84
CA CYS A 34 -19.00 -2.92 3.39
C CYS A 34 -20.00 -3.26 4.51
N ASP A 35 -20.08 -4.53 4.93
CA ASP A 35 -21.07 -5.04 5.88
C ASP A 35 -22.50 -4.55 5.55
N GLU A 36 -22.89 -4.62 4.27
CA GLU A 36 -24.24 -4.22 3.87
C GLU A 36 -25.31 -5.08 4.54
N ASP A 37 -26.42 -4.47 4.95
CA ASP A 37 -27.52 -5.18 5.59
C ASP A 37 -28.01 -6.33 4.69
N PRO A 38 -28.11 -7.58 5.19
CA PRO A 38 -28.57 -8.73 4.42
C PRO A 38 -29.94 -8.55 3.77
N LEU A 39 -30.76 -7.65 4.32
CA LEU A 39 -32.09 -7.30 3.81
C LEU A 39 -32.05 -6.38 2.58
N SER A 40 -30.94 -5.70 2.34
CA SER A 40 -30.67 -4.88 1.15
C SER A 40 -29.93 -5.65 0.05
N MET A 41 -29.46 -6.86 0.38
CA MET A 41 -28.65 -7.69 -0.49
C MET A 41 -29.52 -8.46 -1.48
N ASP A 42 -29.15 -8.41 -2.76
CA ASP A 42 -29.80 -9.22 -3.78
C ASP A 42 -29.42 -10.69 -3.60
N SER A 43 -30.38 -11.49 -3.14
CA SER A 43 -30.26 -12.96 -2.96
C SER A 43 -29.75 -13.70 -4.20
N SER A 44 -29.82 -13.10 -5.40
CA SER A 44 -29.25 -13.69 -6.62
C SER A 44 -27.71 -13.76 -6.59
N ILE A 45 -27.06 -12.97 -5.73
CA ILE A 45 -25.60 -12.83 -5.61
C ILE A 45 -24.99 -13.86 -4.64
N ASP A 46 -25.80 -14.54 -3.82
CA ASP A 46 -25.35 -15.54 -2.84
C ASP A 46 -24.66 -16.77 -3.45
N ASN A 47 -24.91 -17.04 -4.73
CA ASN A 47 -24.37 -18.22 -5.41
C ASN A 47 -22.96 -18.01 -6.00
N TYR A 48 -22.40 -16.81 -5.91
CA TYR A 48 -21.08 -16.49 -6.46
C TYR A 48 -19.99 -16.62 -5.40
N THR A 49 -18.97 -17.42 -5.69
CA THR A 49 -17.80 -17.58 -4.83
C THR A 49 -16.55 -17.18 -5.62
N GLY A 50 -15.80 -16.20 -5.12
CA GLY A 50 -14.51 -15.82 -5.68
C GLY A 50 -13.38 -16.70 -5.14
N ASP A 51 -12.30 -16.81 -5.90
CA ASP A 51 -11.03 -17.38 -5.44
C ASP A 51 -10.07 -16.29 -4.92
N TRP A 52 -8.92 -16.71 -4.42
CA TRP A 52 -7.90 -15.78 -3.90
C TRP A 52 -7.38 -14.81 -4.95
N ASP A 53 -7.29 -15.22 -6.22
CA ASP A 53 -6.84 -14.36 -7.31
C ASP A 53 -7.87 -13.24 -7.59
N SER A 54 -9.16 -13.59 -7.59
CA SER A 54 -10.26 -12.64 -7.72
C SER A 54 -10.26 -11.63 -6.58
N LEU A 55 -10.07 -12.08 -5.34
CA LEU A 55 -9.97 -11.19 -4.18
C LEU A 55 -8.76 -10.25 -4.28
N LYS A 56 -7.57 -10.76 -4.62
CA LYS A 56 -6.38 -9.91 -4.80
C LYS A 56 -6.60 -8.84 -5.87
N LYS A 57 -7.14 -9.22 -7.03
CA LYS A 57 -7.46 -8.30 -8.12
C LYS A 57 -8.52 -7.28 -7.72
N PHE A 58 -9.53 -7.68 -6.95
CA PHE A 58 -10.50 -6.78 -6.35
C PHE A 58 -9.80 -5.77 -5.43
N MET A 59 -9.01 -6.22 -4.45
CA MET A 59 -8.30 -5.36 -3.51
C MET A 59 -7.35 -4.36 -4.19
N ILE A 60 -6.58 -4.81 -5.20
CA ILE A 60 -5.68 -3.93 -5.98
C ILE A 60 -6.47 -2.85 -6.70
N ARG A 61 -7.63 -3.22 -7.26
CA ARG A 61 -8.50 -2.29 -7.98
C ARG A 61 -9.11 -1.26 -7.02
N VAL A 62 -9.70 -1.69 -5.91
CA VAL A 62 -10.41 -0.81 -4.95
C VAL A 62 -9.52 0.07 -4.09
N SER A 63 -8.23 -0.26 -4.00
CA SER A 63 -7.26 0.51 -3.23
C SER A 63 -6.72 1.72 -4.01
N GLN A 64 -6.54 2.84 -3.31
CA GLN A 64 -5.79 3.99 -3.83
C GLN A 64 -4.30 3.62 -4.01
N PRO A 65 -3.70 3.85 -5.19
CA PRO A 65 -2.29 3.56 -5.42
C PRO A 65 -1.37 4.58 -4.72
N CYS A 66 -0.15 4.15 -4.37
CA CYS A 66 0.81 4.97 -3.63
C CYS A 66 1.15 6.32 -4.25
N HIS A 67 1.15 6.41 -5.58
CA HIS A 67 1.51 7.64 -6.29
C HIS A 67 0.39 8.68 -6.28
N GLU A 68 -0.87 8.26 -6.13
CA GLU A 68 -2.01 9.17 -5.88
C GLU A 68 -2.04 9.55 -4.39
N MET A 69 -1.79 8.59 -3.49
CA MET A 69 -1.79 8.86 -2.04
C MET A 69 -0.64 9.76 -1.56
N ILE A 70 0.58 9.58 -2.07
CA ILE A 70 1.77 10.33 -1.62
C ILE A 70 2.07 11.43 -2.64
N VAL A 71 1.42 12.59 -2.45
CA VAL A 71 1.53 13.75 -3.33
C VAL A 71 2.95 14.33 -3.34
N SER A 72 3.62 14.35 -2.19
CA SER A 72 4.98 14.87 -2.07
C SER A 72 5.73 14.22 -0.92
N CYS A 73 7.05 14.09 -1.08
CA CYS A 73 7.94 13.54 -0.08
C CYS A 73 9.31 14.22 -0.10
N LEU A 74 9.85 14.46 1.09
CA LEU A 74 11.19 14.98 1.30
C LEU A 74 11.97 13.99 2.17
N TRP A 75 13.22 13.75 1.83
CA TRP A 75 14.17 13.06 2.72
C TRP A 75 15.32 13.99 3.05
N ALA A 76 15.51 14.27 4.34
CA ALA A 76 16.49 15.25 4.81
C ALA A 76 16.36 16.61 4.11
N ASN A 77 15.12 17.12 4.04
CA ASN A 77 14.75 18.37 3.35
C ASN A 77 15.08 18.42 1.85
N ASN A 78 15.39 17.27 1.23
CA ASN A 78 15.60 17.15 -0.21
C ASN A 78 14.37 16.51 -0.85
N PRO A 79 13.73 17.16 -1.85
CA PRO A 79 12.65 16.56 -2.62
C PRO A 79 13.08 15.25 -3.27
N LYS A 80 12.19 14.25 -3.23
CA LYS A 80 12.40 12.93 -3.83
C LYS A 80 11.23 12.58 -4.74
N VAL A 81 11.50 11.70 -5.70
CA VAL A 81 10.43 11.05 -6.48
C VAL A 81 9.83 9.96 -5.60
N CYS A 82 8.60 10.15 -5.12
CA CYS A 82 8.02 9.29 -4.09
C CYS A 82 7.82 7.85 -4.57
N SER A 83 7.50 7.65 -5.85
CA SER A 83 7.39 6.33 -6.47
C SER A 83 8.73 5.56 -6.52
N GLU A 84 9.87 6.22 -6.38
CA GLU A 84 11.19 5.55 -6.35
C GLU A 84 11.59 5.10 -4.95
N ILE A 85 11.10 5.77 -3.92
CA ILE A 85 11.55 5.58 -2.52
C ILE A 85 10.51 4.83 -1.68
N PHE A 86 9.28 4.71 -2.18
CA PHE A 86 8.18 3.95 -1.58
C PHE A 86 7.86 2.71 -2.42
N ASN A 87 7.73 1.56 -1.76
CA ASN A 87 7.40 0.29 -2.40
C ASN A 87 6.00 -0.17 -1.98
N PRO A 88 5.06 -0.34 -2.92
CA PRO A 88 3.72 -0.82 -2.58
C PRO A 88 3.76 -2.31 -2.18
N SER A 89 2.86 -2.70 -1.29
CA SER A 89 2.58 -4.10 -0.94
C SER A 89 1.10 -4.25 -0.65
N LEU A 90 0.50 -5.32 -1.16
CA LEU A 90 -0.89 -5.68 -0.88
C LEU A 90 -0.98 -6.29 0.52
N THR A 91 -1.97 -5.87 1.29
CA THR A 91 -2.29 -6.37 2.63
C THR A 91 -3.78 -6.68 2.74
N ASP A 92 -4.21 -7.21 3.87
CA ASP A 92 -5.62 -7.36 4.26
C ASP A 92 -6.34 -6.01 4.42
N GLU A 93 -5.58 -4.91 4.55
CA GLU A 93 -6.08 -3.54 4.64
C GLU A 93 -5.91 -2.72 3.34
N GLY A 94 -5.63 -3.39 2.21
CA GLY A 94 -5.43 -2.77 0.90
C GLY A 94 -3.97 -2.53 0.54
N ILE A 95 -3.71 -1.55 -0.34
CA ILE A 95 -2.34 -1.20 -0.79
C ILE A 95 -1.62 -0.31 0.21
N CYS A 96 -0.43 -0.76 0.61
CA CYS A 96 0.41 -0.13 1.62
C CYS A 96 1.77 0.28 1.03
N CYS A 97 2.29 1.45 1.37
CA CYS A 97 3.46 2.03 0.70
C CYS A 97 4.67 2.09 1.61
N SER A 98 5.65 1.21 1.48
CA SER A 98 6.79 1.17 2.41
C SER A 98 8.00 1.96 1.91
N PHE A 99 8.34 3.06 2.57
CA PHE A 99 9.63 3.75 2.40
C PHE A 99 10.79 3.02 3.06
N ASN A 100 11.95 3.10 2.43
CA ASN A 100 13.18 2.53 2.95
C ASN A 100 13.10 1.00 3.18
N LYS A 101 12.33 0.33 2.32
CA LYS A 101 12.21 -1.12 2.29
C LYS A 101 13.44 -1.71 1.58
N VAL A 102 14.01 -2.75 2.16
CA VAL A 102 15.12 -3.50 1.55
C VAL A 102 14.55 -4.43 0.48
N LYS A 103 15.32 -4.71 -0.57
CA LYS A 103 14.94 -5.69 -1.60
C LYS A 103 14.54 -7.04 -0.97
N PRO A 104 13.47 -7.71 -1.47
CA PRO A 104 12.99 -8.98 -0.93
C PRO A 104 14.07 -10.06 -0.77
N ASP A 105 15.06 -10.08 -1.66
CA ASP A 105 16.19 -11.03 -1.64
C ASP A 105 17.04 -10.96 -0.35
N TYR A 106 17.00 -9.82 0.37
CA TYR A 106 17.70 -9.63 1.63
C TYR A 106 16.83 -9.94 2.85
N ILE A 107 15.51 -10.05 2.67
CA ILE A 107 14.54 -10.22 3.77
C ILE A 107 14.00 -11.66 3.81
N PHE A 108 13.71 -12.22 2.65
CA PHE A 108 12.97 -13.47 2.52
C PHE A 108 13.83 -14.60 1.97
N ARG A 109 13.59 -15.80 2.47
CA ARG A 109 14.27 -17.01 1.97
C ARG A 109 13.86 -17.36 0.53
N ASN A 110 12.58 -17.13 0.19
CA ASN A 110 11.99 -17.42 -1.13
C ASN A 110 11.25 -16.18 -1.67
N PRO A 111 11.93 -15.26 -2.37
CA PRO A 111 11.36 -13.96 -2.73
C PRO A 111 10.38 -14.00 -3.92
N LYS A 112 10.39 -15.06 -4.73
CA LYS A 112 9.64 -15.15 -6.00
C LYS A 112 8.11 -15.27 -5.84
N ASP A 113 7.63 -15.66 -4.67
CA ASP A 113 6.20 -15.92 -4.43
C ASP A 113 5.49 -14.80 -3.65
N LEU A 114 6.14 -13.63 -3.48
CA LEU A 114 5.73 -12.67 -2.44
C LEU A 114 4.99 -11.42 -2.92
N SER A 115 5.02 -11.09 -4.21
CA SER A 115 4.48 -9.80 -4.68
C SER A 115 3.43 -9.99 -5.77
N ASP A 116 2.18 -9.74 -5.40
CA ASP A 116 1.06 -9.59 -6.34
C ASP A 116 1.14 -8.27 -7.13
N LEU A 117 2.09 -7.39 -6.77
CA LEU A 117 2.34 -6.10 -7.40
C LEU A 117 3.66 -6.11 -8.17
N ASN A 118 3.70 -5.41 -9.31
CA ASN A 118 4.93 -5.20 -10.06
C ASN A 118 5.79 -4.11 -9.39
N VAL A 119 6.64 -4.50 -8.43
CA VAL A 119 7.44 -3.59 -7.63
C VAL A 119 8.88 -3.54 -8.13
N THR A 120 9.37 -2.33 -8.41
CA THR A 120 10.76 -2.07 -8.74
C THR A 120 11.51 -1.45 -7.56
N PHE A 121 12.77 -1.85 -7.39
CA PHE A 121 13.68 -1.29 -6.39
C PHE A 121 14.85 -0.58 -7.12
N PRO A 122 14.70 0.71 -7.45
CA PRO A 122 15.69 1.43 -8.24
C PRO A 122 17.02 1.58 -7.51
N ASN A 123 16.98 1.77 -6.19
CA ASN A 123 18.18 1.89 -5.37
C ASN A 123 18.80 0.52 -5.07
N PRO A 124 20.14 0.40 -5.06
CA PRO A 124 20.81 -0.79 -4.57
C PRO A 124 20.56 -0.95 -3.06
N SER A 125 20.46 -2.20 -2.61
CA SER A 125 20.32 -2.52 -1.19
C SER A 125 21.68 -2.91 -0.61
N ALA A 126 21.95 -2.43 0.60
CA ALA A 126 23.09 -2.85 1.39
C ALA A 126 22.82 -4.23 2.01
N ASN A 127 23.88 -5.02 2.20
CA ASN A 127 23.82 -6.24 2.99
C ASN A 127 23.84 -5.92 4.50
N TRP A 128 22.82 -5.19 4.94
CA TRP A 128 22.65 -4.75 6.32
C TRP A 128 21.85 -5.77 7.13
N THR A 129 22.26 -6.03 8.36
CA THR A 129 21.51 -6.86 9.33
C THR A 129 21.44 -6.16 10.69
N PRO A 130 20.41 -6.41 11.52
CA PRO A 130 20.36 -5.88 12.88
C PRO A 130 21.59 -6.24 13.73
N GLU A 131 22.18 -7.42 13.51
CA GLU A 131 23.28 -7.95 14.29
C GLU A 131 24.64 -7.37 13.87
N ASN A 132 24.87 -7.22 12.56
CA ASN A 132 26.18 -6.80 12.02
C ASN A 132 26.21 -5.36 11.51
N GLY A 133 25.06 -4.69 11.43
CA GLY A 133 24.97 -3.35 10.87
C GLY A 133 25.31 -3.29 9.39
N TYR A 134 25.83 -2.14 8.95
CA TYR A 134 26.21 -1.91 7.55
C TYR A 134 27.65 -2.39 7.31
N PRO A 135 27.93 -3.06 6.17
CA PRO A 135 29.29 -3.38 5.79
C PRO A 135 30.19 -2.13 5.72
N PRO A 136 31.51 -2.27 5.94
CA PRO A 136 32.46 -1.18 5.79
C PRO A 136 32.36 -0.55 4.40
N ASN A 137 32.50 0.77 4.31
CA ASN A 137 32.44 1.54 3.05
C ASN A 137 31.11 1.44 2.28
N THR A 138 30.00 1.07 2.93
CA THR A 138 28.68 1.09 2.29
C THR A 138 28.28 2.53 1.91
N PRO A 139 27.97 2.81 0.63
CA PRO A 139 27.58 4.15 0.19
C PRO A 139 26.29 4.67 0.84
N ALA A 140 26.14 5.99 0.94
CA ALA A 140 25.04 6.64 1.65
C ALA A 140 23.67 6.43 0.99
N GLU A 141 23.68 6.21 -0.32
CA GLU A 141 22.51 6.08 -1.19
C GLU A 141 21.88 4.66 -1.17
N TYR A 142 22.57 3.68 -0.59
CA TYR A 142 22.11 2.30 -0.49
C TYR A 142 20.97 2.18 0.52
N THR A 143 19.95 1.39 0.19
CA THR A 143 18.85 1.10 1.13
C THR A 143 19.24 -0.03 2.10
N PRO A 144 18.91 0.07 3.40
CA PRO A 144 18.16 1.16 3.99
C PRO A 144 18.99 2.45 4.18
N TRP A 145 18.37 3.60 3.91
CA TRP A 145 18.90 4.92 4.19
C TRP A 145 19.06 5.15 5.69
N ARG A 146 20.16 5.81 6.02
CA ARG A 146 20.56 6.14 7.39
C ARG A 146 20.10 7.56 7.72
N PRO A 147 19.53 7.81 8.92
CA PRO A 147 19.18 9.16 9.33
C PRO A 147 20.45 10.01 9.47
N TRP A 148 20.38 11.28 9.06
CA TRP A 148 21.51 12.22 9.19
C TRP A 148 21.64 12.80 10.61
N GLY A 149 20.58 12.71 11.41
CA GLY A 149 20.53 13.19 12.77
C GLY A 149 19.09 13.31 13.26
N ALA A 150 18.92 13.91 14.43
CA ALA A 150 17.61 14.23 14.97
C ALA A 150 17.13 15.59 14.44
N GLY A 151 15.84 15.70 14.15
CA GLY A 151 15.20 16.94 13.69
C GLY A 151 14.23 16.69 12.54
N ASN A 152 13.17 17.49 12.48
CA ASN A 152 12.14 17.37 11.43
C ASN A 152 12.70 17.53 10.00
N HIS A 153 13.71 18.38 9.82
CA HIS A 153 14.37 18.64 8.54
C HIS A 153 15.37 17.56 8.12
N LEU A 154 15.72 16.61 8.99
CA LEU A 154 16.65 15.51 8.70
C LEU A 154 15.96 14.17 8.50
N GLY A 155 14.64 14.13 8.71
CA GLY A 155 13.82 12.93 8.56
C GLY A 155 13.08 12.86 7.22
N LEU A 156 12.03 12.05 7.22
CA LEU A 156 11.07 11.95 6.14
C LEU A 156 9.91 12.91 6.40
N THR A 157 9.57 13.73 5.41
CA THR A 157 8.37 14.58 5.41
C THR A 157 7.47 14.16 4.27
N LEU A 158 6.18 14.00 4.53
CA LEU A 158 5.19 13.55 3.55
C LEU A 158 4.02 14.54 3.47
N VAL A 159 3.50 14.71 2.27
CA VAL A 159 2.17 15.28 2.02
C VAL A 159 1.33 14.16 1.43
N LEU A 160 0.23 13.85 2.10
CA LEU A 160 -0.64 12.73 1.76
C LEU A 160 -2.01 13.24 1.32
N ASP A 161 -2.58 12.63 0.30
CA ASP A 161 -3.96 12.85 -0.14
C ASP A 161 -4.82 11.64 0.19
N ALA A 162 -5.80 11.87 1.06
CA ALA A 162 -6.68 10.83 1.54
C ALA A 162 -7.79 10.54 0.54
N GLU A 163 -8.07 11.44 -0.40
CA GLU A 163 -9.14 11.30 -1.39
C GLU A 163 -10.51 11.03 -0.73
N ILE A 164 -10.84 11.80 0.31
CA ILE A 164 -11.98 11.53 1.22
C ILE A 164 -13.32 11.48 0.47
N GLU A 165 -13.48 12.31 -0.56
CA GLU A 165 -14.71 12.36 -1.37
C GLU A 165 -14.96 11.04 -2.11
N GLU A 166 -13.90 10.28 -2.37
CA GLU A 166 -13.96 9.00 -3.04
C GLU A 166 -14.20 7.85 -2.05
N TYR A 167 -14.53 8.07 -0.77
CA TYR A 167 -14.76 6.93 0.15
C TYR A 167 -16.17 6.40 -0.03
N TYR A 168 -16.30 5.12 -0.39
CA TYR A 168 -17.59 4.45 -0.48
C TYR A 168 -17.98 3.82 0.86
N CYS A 169 -17.11 2.94 1.38
CA CYS A 169 -17.25 2.31 2.69
C CYS A 169 -15.86 2.04 3.25
N SER A 170 -15.77 1.88 4.57
CA SER A 170 -14.54 1.60 5.30
C SER A 170 -14.78 0.48 6.31
N SER A 171 -13.79 -0.39 6.51
CA SER A 171 -13.81 -1.33 7.64
C SER A 171 -13.55 -0.66 8.99
N GLU A 172 -13.18 0.63 8.97
CA GLU A 172 -12.82 1.44 10.12
C GLU A 172 -13.82 2.56 10.38
N VAL A 173 -13.81 3.10 11.60
CA VAL A 173 -14.80 4.09 12.07
C VAL A 173 -14.42 5.53 11.68
N SER A 174 -13.32 5.74 10.95
CA SER A 174 -12.79 7.09 10.63
C SER A 174 -12.01 7.15 9.32
N TYR A 175 -11.97 8.34 8.72
CA TYR A 175 -11.17 8.65 7.54
C TYR A 175 -9.77 9.18 7.91
N GLY A 176 -8.74 8.85 7.13
CA GLY A 176 -7.37 9.33 7.36
C GLY A 176 -6.26 8.37 6.91
N PHE A 177 -5.19 8.31 7.69
CA PHE A 177 -4.06 7.40 7.46
C PHE A 177 -3.58 6.82 8.79
N LYS A 178 -3.10 5.58 8.75
CA LYS A 178 -2.31 4.98 9.82
C LYS A 178 -0.85 4.98 9.40
N VAL A 179 0.04 5.08 10.37
CA VAL A 179 1.49 5.02 10.15
C VAL A 179 2.07 4.08 11.19
N ILE A 180 2.89 3.13 10.75
CA ILE A 180 3.62 2.21 11.63
C ILE A 180 5.12 2.42 11.40
N LEU A 181 5.89 2.41 12.50
CA LEU A 181 7.33 2.66 12.51
C LEU A 181 8.09 1.36 12.77
#